data_AF-A0A0R1W1R9-F1
#
_entry.id   AF-A0A0R1W1R9-F1
#
_cell.length_a   1.000
_cell.length_b   1.000
_cell.length_c   1.000
_cell.angle_alpha   90.00
_cell.angle_beta   90.00
_cell.angle_gamma   90.00
#
_symmetry.space_group_name_H-M   'P 1'
#
loop_
_entity.id
_entity.type
_entity.pdbx_description
1 polymer ?
#
loop_
_entity_poly.entity_id
_entity_poly.type
_entity_poly.pdbx_seq_one_letter_code
_entity_poly.pdbx_strand_id
1 'polypeptide(L)' 'MTKMKRKFTTTLDADLIKRMKIDAVENDTSVANLLEELIKKYLKDNVKVH' A
#
# COMPACT_ATOMS: atom_id res chain seq x y z
N MET A 1 -2.75 -14.15 16.39
CA MET A 1 -2.40 -14.79 15.10
C MET A 1 -1.60 -13.80 14.26
N THR A 2 -0.29 -13.99 14.12
CA THR A 2 0.55 -13.15 13.25
C THR A 2 0.24 -13.49 11.79
N LYS A 3 -0.41 -12.58 11.05
CA LYS A 3 -0.66 -12.77 9.62
C LYS A 3 0.68 -12.82 8.87
N MET A 4 0.91 -13.93 8.18
CA MET A 4 2.13 -14.14 7.41
C MET A 4 2.12 -13.22 6.18
N LYS A 5 3.03 -12.23 6.13
CA LYS A 5 3.17 -11.36 4.96
C LYS A 5 3.77 -12.15 3.79
N ARG A 6 3.20 -12.01 2.59
CA ARG A 6 3.71 -12.60 1.35
C ARG A 6 4.32 -11.52 0.47
N LYS A 7 5.39 -11.87 -0.27
CA LYS A 7 6.00 -10.96 -1.25
C LYS A 7 4.97 -10.69 -2.36
N PHE A 8 4.83 -9.42 -2.71
CA PHE A 8 4.04 -8.98 -3.86
C PHE A 8 4.92 -8.04 -4.68
N THR A 9 5.27 -8.49 -5.88
CA THR A 9 6.05 -7.71 -6.85
C THR A 9 5.10 -7.22 -7.93
N THR A 10 5.17 -5.94 -8.24
CA THR A 10 4.36 -5.32 -9.28
C THR A 10 5.19 -4.30 -10.04
N THR A 11 4.69 -3.86 -11.19
CA THR A 11 5.30 -2.82 -12.02
C THR A 11 4.47 -1.55 -11.91
N LEU A 12 5.12 -0.44 -11.60
CA LEU A 12 4.51 0.88 -11.48
C LEU A 12 5.42 1.91 -12.14
N ASP A 13 4.85 3.08 -12.43
CA ASP A 13 5.59 4.22 -12.93
C ASP A 13 6.72 4.62 -11.96
N ALA A 14 7.88 4.99 -12.51
CA ALA A 14 9.07 5.30 -11.73
C ALA A 14 8.90 6.57 -10.89
N ASP A 15 8.19 7.59 -11.39
CA ASP A 15 7.93 8.83 -10.67
C ASP A 15 6.96 8.57 -9.52
N LEU A 16 5.96 7.71 -9.75
CA LEU A 16 5.05 7.25 -8.71
C LEU A 16 5.79 6.52 -7.58
N ILE A 17 6.69 5.57 -7.91
CA ILE A 17 7.50 4.87 -6.90
C ILE A 17 8.34 5.85 -6.09
N LYS A 18 8.91 6.88 -6.72
CA LYS A 18 9.72 7.89 -6.05
C LYS A 18 8.88 8.68 -5.04
N ARG A 19 7.71 9.17 -5.45
CA ARG A 19 6.79 9.91 -4.56
C ARG A 19 6.34 9.06 -3.38
N MET A 20 5.96 7.81 -3.63
CA MET A 20 5.56 6.88 -2.55
C MET A 20 6.67 6.63 -1.53
N LYS A 21 7.93 6.56 -1.97
CA LYS A 21 9.07 6.39 -1.07
C LYS A 21 9.30 7.62 -0.19
N ILE A 22 9.17 8.82 -0.76
CA ILE A 22 9.29 10.08 -0.02
C ILE A 22 8.20 10.13 1.06
N ASP A 23 6.95 9.91 0.67
CA ASP A 23 5.80 9.94 1.58
C ASP A 23 5.91 8.89 2.69
N ALA A 24 6.41 7.70 2.37
CA ALA A 24 6.66 6.65 3.35
C ALA A 24 7.71 7.07 4.40
N VAL A 25 8.79 7.76 3.98
CA VAL A 25 9.80 8.27 4.90
C VAL A 25 9.24 9.40 5.77
N GLU A 26 8.45 10.31 5.19
CA GLU A 26 7.83 11.41 5.95
C GLU A 26 6.85 10.92 7.03
N ASN A 27 6.19 9.78 6.78
CA ASN A 27 5.24 9.17 7.71
C ASN A 27 5.85 8.06 8.59
N ASP A 28 7.18 7.95 8.67
CA ASP A 28 7.92 6.91 9.42
C ASP A 28 7.38 5.49 9.16
N THR A 29 7.10 5.18 7.89
CA THR A 29 6.48 3.92 7.46
C THR A 29 7.14 3.34 6.22
N SER A 30 6.69 2.16 5.82
CA SER A 30 7.15 1.48 4.59
C SER A 30 6.15 1.67 3.46
N VAL A 31 6.65 1.75 2.22
CA VAL A 31 5.80 1.74 1.01
C VAL A 31 4.82 0.55 1.02
N ALA A 32 5.24 -0.61 1.54
CA ALA A 32 4.39 -1.78 1.68
C ALA A 32 3.20 -1.55 2.63
N ASN A 33 3.41 -0.85 3.75
CA ASN A 33 2.33 -0.53 4.69
C ASN A 33 1.39 0.53 4.08
N LEU A 34 1.95 1.55 3.43
CA LEU A 34 1.16 2.57 2.72
C LEU A 34 0.24 1.94 1.67
N LEU A 35 0.78 1.04 0.84
CA LEU A 35 0.01 0.27 -0.14
C LEU A 35 -1.05 -0.61 0.52
N GLU A 36 -0.71 -1.30 1.61
CA GLU A 36 -1.66 -2.16 2.31
C GLU A 36 -2.85 -1.37 2.86
N GLU A 37 -2.62 -0.19 3.44
CA GLU A 37 -3.67 0.68 3.95
C GLU A 37 -4.52 1.29 2.81
N LEU A 38 -3.90 1.71 1.71
CA LEU A 38 -4.60 2.19 0.52
C LEU A 38 -5.51 1.10 -0.07
N ILE A 39 -4.99 -0.12 -0.19
CA ILE A 39 -5.76 -1.27 -0.71
C ILE A 39 -6.89 -1.63 0.26
N LYS A 40 -6.65 -1.68 1.58
CA LYS A 40 -7.71 -1.92 2.57
C LYS A 40 -8.79 -0.85 2.50
N LYS A 41 -8.42 0.42 2.36
CA LYS A 41 -9.35 1.54 2.24
C LYS A 41 -10.18 1.42 0.96
N TYR A 42 -9.53 1.16 -0.17
CA TYR A 42 -10.20 0.92 -1.44
C TYR A 42 -11.19 -0.24 -1.33
N LEU A 43 -10.76 -1.40 -0.83
CA LEU A 43 -11.63 -2.56 -0.66
C LEU A 43 -12.77 -2.30 0.32
N LYS A 44 -12.54 -1.58 1.43
CA LYS A 44 -13.60 -1.23 2.39
C LYS A 44 -14.64 -0.29 1.78
N ASP A 45 -14.21 0.69 1.00
CA ASP A 45 -15.09 1.66 0.36
C ASP A 45 -15.91 1.02 -0.77
N ASN A 46 -15.29 0.09 -1.51
CA ASN A 46 -15.92 -0.68 -2.59
C ASN A 46 -16.68 -1.93 -2.10
N VAL A 47 -16.60 -2.28 -0.80
CA VAL A 47 -17.44 -3.28 -0.12
C VAL A 47 -18.68 -2.60 0.50
N LYS A 48 -19.20 -1.57 -0.17
CA LYS A 48 -20.63 -1.32 -0.20
C LYS A 48 -21.12 -1.85 -1.53
N VAL A 49 -22.11 -2.74 -1.49
CA VAL A 49 -22.76 -3.44 -2.61
C VAL A 49 -22.06 -4.74 -3.07
N HIS A 50 -22.20 -5.80 -2.28
CA HIS A 50 -22.85 -7.06 -2.70
C HIS A 50 -23.37 -7.78 -1.46
#